data_AF-A0A284SCT8-F1
#
_entry.id   AF-A0A284SCT8-F1
#
_cell.length_a   1.000
_cell.length_b   1.000
_cell.length_c   1.000
_cell.angle_alpha   90.00
_cell.angle_beta   90.00
_cell.angle_gamma   90.00
#
_symmetry.space_group_name_H-M   'P 1'
#
loop_
_entity.id
_entity.type
_entity.pdbx_description
1 polymer ?
#
loop_
_entity_poly.entity_id
_entity_poly.type
_entity_poly.pdbx_seq_one_letter_code
_entity_poly.pdbx_strand_id
1 'polypeptide(L)'
;MGLELKDTQQRIWAHLTATTNLTLDKESEIQKRQLVFFKKLGNFQKSQDMYMLGAKTLIHAVEVERDMDVLAPLAEDIKLQLPSDVPAYHRVTIAADSLYEGELCLYQDQCSDVLA
;
A
#
# COMPACT_ATOMS: atom_id res chain seq x y z
N MET A 1 9.10 -2.80 1.04
CA MET A 1 8.38 -1.54 0.74
C MET A 1 6.86 -1.68 0.66
N GLY A 2 6.27 -2.45 -0.28
CA GLY A 2 4.80 -2.61 -0.34
C GLY A 2 4.18 -3.19 0.94
N LEU A 3 4.83 -4.19 1.54
CA LEU A 3 4.42 -4.76 2.83
C LEU A 3 4.51 -3.78 3.99
N GLU A 4 5.57 -2.95 4.04
CA GLU A 4 5.70 -1.93 5.08
C GLU A 4 4.59 -0.87 4.98
N LEU A 5 4.13 -0.57 3.77
CA LEU A 5 2.99 0.33 3.56
C LEU A 5 1.70 -0.30 4.11
N LYS A 6 1.46 -1.59 3.86
CA LYS A 6 0.32 -2.33 4.46
C LYS A 6 0.38 -2.35 5.99
N ASP A 7 1.53 -2.66 6.59
CA ASP A 7 1.72 -2.61 8.05
C ASP A 7 1.47 -1.19 8.59
N THR A 8 1.94 -0.16 7.90
CA THR A 8 1.69 1.24 8.29
C THR A 8 0.19 1.57 8.24
N GLN A 9 -0.54 1.15 7.20
CA GLN A 9 -2.00 1.32 7.11
C GLN A 9 -2.72 0.60 8.24
N GLN A 10 -2.34 -0.66 8.52
CA GLN A 10 -2.96 -1.45 9.58
C GLN A 10 -2.76 -0.80 10.95
N ARG A 11 -1.58 -0.21 11.21
CA ARG A 11 -1.33 0.54 12.44
C ARG A 11 -2.15 1.83 12.52
N ILE A 12 -2.30 2.56 11.42
CA ILE A 12 -3.19 3.74 11.37
C ILE A 12 -4.63 3.32 11.69
N TRP A 13 -5.13 2.27 11.03
CA TRP A 13 -6.45 1.68 11.28
C TRP A 13 -6.65 1.29 12.74
N ALA A 14 -5.71 0.54 13.32
CA ALA A 14 -5.78 0.12 14.72
C ALA A 14 -5.91 1.31 15.67
N HIS A 15 -5.16 2.39 15.42
CA HIS A 15 -5.22 3.61 16.24
C HIS A 15 -6.55 4.37 16.08
N LEU A 16 -7.10 4.42 14.88
CA LEU A 16 -8.41 5.01 14.60
C LEU A 16 -9.55 4.23 15.27
N THR A 17 -9.53 2.89 15.18
CA THR A 17 -10.59 2.04 15.74
C THR A 17 -10.54 1.92 17.26
N ALA A 18 -9.37 2.05 17.87
CA ALA A 18 -9.20 1.87 19.31
C ALA A 18 -9.70 3.06 20.16
N THR A 19 -10.12 4.17 19.55
CA THR A 19 -10.28 5.42 20.30
C THR A 19 -11.60 6.14 19.99
N THR A 20 -12.59 5.97 20.86
CA THR A 20 -13.88 6.72 20.82
C THR A 20 -13.73 8.21 21.15
N ASN A 21 -12.57 8.65 21.68
CA ASN A 21 -12.19 10.05 21.88
C ASN A 21 -10.66 10.19 21.73
N LEU A 22 -10.19 10.57 20.54
CA LEU A 22 -8.76 10.80 20.29
C LEU A 22 -8.23 11.96 21.15
N THR A 23 -7.13 11.73 21.86
CA THR A 23 -6.38 12.81 22.51
C THR A 23 -5.53 13.52 21.45
N LEU A 24 -5.28 14.82 21.65
CA LEU A 24 -4.51 15.66 20.73
C LEU A 24 -3.12 15.08 20.39
N ASP A 25 -2.51 14.36 21.34
CA ASP A 25 -1.24 13.65 21.16
C ASP A 25 -1.36 12.45 20.20
N LYS A 26 -2.42 11.65 20.34
CA LYS A 26 -2.68 10.51 19.44
C LYS A 26 -3.00 10.96 18.02
N GLU A 27 -3.69 12.09 17.87
CA GLU A 27 -4.01 12.67 16.57
C GLU A 27 -2.74 13.14 15.84
N SER A 28 -1.82 13.79 16.56
CA SER A 28 -0.49 14.15 16.04
C SER A 28 0.31 12.92 15.57
N GLU A 29 0.27 11.82 16.33
CA GLU A 29 0.94 10.58 15.94
C GLU A 29 0.33 9.93 14.69
N ILE A 30 -1.00 9.97 14.53
CA ILE A 30 -1.66 9.51 13.30
C ILE A 30 -1.21 10.36 12.11
N GLN A 31 -1.23 11.69 12.23
CA GLN A 31 -0.80 12.59 11.16
C GLN A 31 0.66 12.36 10.74
N LYS A 32 1.57 12.14 11.70
CA LYS A 32 2.96 11.78 11.40
C LYS A 32 3.06 10.47 10.63
N ARG A 33 2.27 9.45 11.01
CA ARG A 33 2.25 8.16 10.32
C ARG A 33 1.67 8.27 8.92
N GLN A 34 0.62 9.05 8.73
CA GLN A 34 0.06 9.37 7.42
C GLN A 34 1.10 10.07 6.51
N LEU A 35 1.85 11.04 7.05
CA LEU A 35 2.93 11.71 6.30
C LEU A 35 4.03 10.73 5.86
N VAL A 36 4.49 9.86 6.78
CA VAL A 36 5.48 8.82 6.47
C VAL A 36 4.94 7.85 5.43
N PHE A 37 3.67 7.47 5.52
CA PHE A 37 3.00 6.62 4.54
C PHE A 37 3.04 7.24 3.14
N PHE A 38 2.61 8.50 2.97
CA PHE A 38 2.61 9.15 1.66
C PHE A 38 4.01 9.29 1.06
N LYS A 39 5.03 9.55 1.90
CA LYS A 39 6.42 9.60 1.43
C LYS A 39 6.90 8.23 0.94
N LYS A 40 6.57 7.16 1.65
CA LYS A 40 6.88 5.79 1.24
C LYS A 40 6.07 5.37 0.02
N LEU A 41 4.82 5.80 -0.10
CA LEU A 41 3.94 5.50 -1.23
C LEU A 41 4.52 6.05 -2.53
N GLY A 42 4.99 7.30 -2.55
CA GLY A 42 5.62 7.88 -3.73
C GLY A 42 6.88 7.12 -4.17
N ASN A 43 7.66 6.58 -3.23
CA ASN A 43 8.82 5.74 -3.56
C ASN A 43 8.39 4.36 -4.08
N PHE A 44 7.35 3.79 -3.49
CA PHE A 44 6.80 2.51 -3.93
C PHE A 44 6.26 2.61 -5.36
N GLN A 45 5.48 3.65 -5.68
CA GLN A 45 4.98 3.91 -7.02
C GLN A 45 6.13 4.07 -8.05
N LYS A 46 7.22 4.75 -7.69
CA LYS A 46 8.41 4.83 -8.55
C LYS A 46 9.04 3.45 -8.80
N SER A 47 9.09 2.59 -7.80
CA SER A 47 9.55 1.21 -7.99
C SER A 47 8.58 0.40 -8.86
N GLN A 48 7.27 0.61 -8.72
CA GLN A 48 6.28 -0.04 -9.58
C GLN A 48 6.44 0.38 -11.04
N ASP A 49 6.69 1.67 -11.31
CA ASP A 49 6.99 2.16 -12.66
C ASP A 49 8.21 1.46 -13.29
N MET A 50 9.20 1.08 -12.49
CA MET A 50 10.43 0.44 -12.95
C MET A 50 10.29 -1.07 -13.14
N TYR A 51 9.55 -1.75 -12.25
CA TYR A 51 9.52 -3.21 -12.17
C TYR A 51 8.17 -3.83 -12.59
N MET A 52 7.11 -3.04 -12.64
CA MET A 52 5.76 -3.46 -12.97
C MET A 52 5.17 -2.56 -14.06
N LEU A 53 5.79 -2.57 -15.25
CA LEU A 53 5.43 -1.69 -16.36
C LEU A 53 3.93 -1.72 -16.71
N GLY A 54 3.26 -2.87 -16.57
CA GLY A 54 1.81 -2.96 -16.79
C GLY A 54 0.94 -2.56 -15.59
N ALA A 55 1.50 -2.44 -14.39
CA ALA A 55 0.78 -1.93 -13.22
C ALA A 55 0.57 -0.43 -13.31
N LYS A 56 1.47 0.30 -13.98
CA LYS A 56 1.26 1.72 -14.28
C LYS A 56 -0.05 1.96 -15.02
N THR A 57 -0.41 1.10 -15.97
CA THR A 57 -1.67 1.20 -16.72
C THR A 57 -2.88 0.97 -15.81
N LEU A 58 -2.79 0.04 -14.85
CA LEU A 58 -3.85 -0.20 -13.86
C LEU A 58 -3.97 0.92 -12.83
N ILE A 59 -2.85 1.48 -12.36
CA ILE A 59 -2.83 2.61 -11.42
C ILE A 59 -3.37 3.87 -12.10
N HIS A 60 -2.91 4.14 -13.32
CA HIS A 60 -3.32 5.32 -14.09
C HIS A 60 -4.79 5.24 -14.52
N ALA A 61 -5.33 4.04 -14.83
CA ALA A 61 -6.76 3.89 -15.10
C ALA A 61 -7.63 4.31 -13.90
N VAL A 62 -7.22 3.94 -12.68
CA VAL A 62 -7.91 4.32 -11.45
C VAL A 62 -7.76 5.82 -11.15
N GLU A 63 -6.60 6.41 -11.43
CA GLU A 63 -6.39 7.85 -11.23
C GLU A 63 -7.12 8.73 -12.27
N VAL A 64 -7.26 8.28 -13.52
CA VAL A 64 -7.97 9.00 -14.58
C VAL A 64 -9.48 9.07 -14.32
N GLU A 65 -10.05 8.03 -13.71
CA GLU A 65 -11.46 8.01 -13.31
C GLU A 65 -11.73 8.81 -12.03
N ARG A 66 -10.70 9.36 -11.39
CA ARG A 66 -10.85 10.08 -10.13
C ARG A 66 -11.46 11.46 -10.37
N ASP A 67 -12.58 11.71 -9.70
CA ASP A 67 -13.15 13.04 -9.60
C ASP A 67 -12.20 14.00 -8.86
N MET A 68 -11.87 15.13 -9.47
CA MET A 68 -10.99 16.14 -8.86
C MET A 68 -11.71 16.98 -7.79
N ASP A 69 -13.05 17.01 -7.81
CA ASP A 69 -13.85 17.71 -6.81
C ASP A 69 -13.99 16.90 -5.51
N VAL A 70 -13.54 15.63 -5.51
CA VAL A 70 -13.51 14.76 -4.33
C VAL A 70 -12.15 14.88 -3.63
N LEU A 71 -12.21 15.00 -2.30
CA LEU A 71 -11.03 15.03 -1.44
C LEU A 71 -10.13 13.82 -1.71
N ALA A 72 -8.82 14.06 -1.67
CA ALA A 72 -7.87 12.97 -1.80
C ALA A 72 -8.10 11.91 -0.71
N PRO A 73 -7.99 10.62 -1.04
CA PRO A 73 -8.18 9.55 -0.07
C PRO A 73 -7.17 9.65 1.06
N LEU A 74 -7.61 9.28 2.27
CA LEU A 74 -6.73 9.19 3.44
C LEU A 74 -5.75 8.02 3.27
N ALA A 75 -4.64 8.05 4.02
CA ALA A 75 -3.61 7.02 3.93
C ALA A 75 -4.15 5.61 4.15
N GLU A 76 -5.07 5.48 5.10
CA GLU A 76 -5.78 4.26 5.49
C GLU A 76 -6.73 3.70 4.41
N ASP A 77 -7.17 4.53 3.46
CA ASP A 77 -8.15 4.16 2.42
C ASP A 77 -7.50 3.90 1.05
N ILE A 78 -6.21 4.21 0.92
CA ILE A 78 -5.48 4.01 -0.34
C ILE A 78 -5.30 2.52 -0.60
N LYS A 79 -5.94 2.02 -1.66
CA LYS A 79 -5.73 0.65 -2.13
C LYS A 79 -4.34 0.53 -2.76
N LEU A 80 -3.41 -0.07 -2.02
CA LEU A 80 -2.10 -0.45 -2.55
C LEU A 80 -2.28 -1.54 -3.61
N GLN A 81 -1.76 -1.32 -4.81
CA GLN A 81 -1.67 -2.38 -5.81
C GLN A 81 -0.36 -3.12 -5.58
N LEU A 82 -0.41 -4.35 -5.08
CA LEU A 82 0.78 -5.21 -5.02
C LEU A 82 0.82 -6.16 -6.21
N PRO A 83 1.99 -6.77 -6.54
CA PRO A 83 2.05 -7.81 -7.55
C PRO A 83 0.98 -8.88 -7.33
N SER A 84 0.82 -9.38 -6.11
CA SER A 84 -0.19 -10.37 -5.72
C SER A 84 -1.64 -9.99 -6.08
N ASP A 85 -1.97 -8.69 -6.07
CA ASP A 85 -3.30 -8.15 -6.42
C ASP A 85 -3.58 -8.17 -7.93
N VAL A 86 -2.57 -8.45 -8.75
CA VAL A 86 -2.69 -8.57 -10.21
C VAL A 86 -3.30 -9.93 -10.58
N PRO A 87 -4.41 -9.96 -11.35
CA PRO A 87 -5.02 -11.20 -11.80
C PRO A 87 -4.04 -12.09 -12.58
N ALA A 88 -4.09 -13.40 -12.35
CA ALA A 88 -3.13 -14.37 -12.90
C ALA A 88 -2.92 -14.24 -14.42
N TYR A 89 -3.99 -13.99 -15.17
CA TYR A 89 -3.95 -13.84 -16.63
C TYR A 89 -3.25 -12.56 -17.12
N HIS A 90 -3.05 -11.56 -16.25
CA HIS A 90 -2.29 -10.36 -16.56
C HIS A 90 -0.84 -10.37 -16.04
N ARG A 91 -0.44 -11.37 -15.24
CA ARG A 91 0.87 -11.38 -14.58
C ARG A 91 2.03 -11.35 -15.56
N VAL A 92 1.97 -12.21 -16.59
CA VAL A 92 2.97 -12.33 -17.66
C VAL A 92 3.16 -11.01 -18.42
N THR A 93 2.12 -10.17 -18.47
CA THR A 93 2.15 -8.87 -19.16
C THR A 93 2.50 -7.70 -18.24
N ILE A 94 2.42 -7.87 -16.92
CA ILE A 94 2.50 -6.77 -15.95
C ILE A 94 3.85 -6.73 -15.24
N ALA A 95 4.39 -7.88 -14.85
CA ALA A 95 5.62 -7.97 -14.07
C ALA A 95 6.31 -9.33 -14.28
N ALA A 96 7.63 -9.39 -14.04
CA ALA A 96 8.37 -10.65 -14.08
C ALA A 96 7.92 -11.60 -12.96
N ASP A 97 7.89 -12.91 -13.22
CA ASP A 97 7.47 -13.94 -12.25
C ASP A 97 8.26 -13.87 -10.93
N SER A 98 9.54 -13.51 -10.99
CA SER A 98 10.42 -13.35 -9.84
C SER A 98 9.96 -12.28 -8.84
N LEU A 99 9.18 -11.30 -9.27
CA LEU A 99 8.61 -10.28 -8.37
C LEU A 99 7.45 -10.84 -7.54
N TYR A 100 6.67 -11.75 -8.11
CA TYR A 100 5.58 -12.43 -7.40
C TYR A 100 6.14 -13.44 -6.39
N GLU A 101 7.16 -14.20 -6.80
CA GLU A 101 7.86 -15.12 -5.90
C GLU A 101 8.55 -14.38 -4.75
N GLY A 102 9.23 -13.27 -5.04
CA GLY A 102 9.86 -12.44 -4.02
C GLY A 102 8.84 -11.86 -3.02
N GLU A 103 7.68 -11.41 -3.49
CA GLU A 103 6.60 -10.96 -2.60
C GLU A 103 6.05 -12.12 -1.74
N LEU A 104 5.84 -13.29 -2.32
CA LEU A 104 5.36 -14.47 -1.61
C LEU A 104 6.32 -14.90 -0.49
N CYS A 105 7.63 -14.93 -0.76
CA CYS A 105 8.64 -15.22 0.26
C CYS A 105 8.57 -14.22 1.41
N LEU A 106 8.43 -12.92 1.11
CA LEU A 106 8.32 -11.89 2.15
C LEU A 106 7.06 -12.07 3.03
N TYR A 107 5.93 -12.51 2.46
CA TYR A 107 4.75 -12.85 3.27
C TYR A 107 4.96 -14.09 4.13
N GLN A 108 5.63 -15.12 3.60
CA GLN A 108 5.92 -16.36 4.33
C GLN A 108 6.83 -16.11 5.53
N ASP A 109 7.86 -15.28 5.37
CA ASP A 109 8.75 -14.89 6.47
C ASP A 109 7.97 -14.14 7.56
N GLN A 110 7.10 -13.21 7.18
CA GLN A 110 6.26 -12.48 8.13
C GLN A 110 5.25 -13.37 8.87
N CYS A 111 4.62 -14.31 8.17
CA CYS A 111 3.74 -15.30 8.82
C CYS A 111 4.52 -16.18 9.79
N SER A 112 5.77 -16.52 9.48
CA SER A 112 6.64 -17.32 10.34
C SER A 112 7.08 -16.54 11.58
N ASP A 113 7.42 -15.26 11.43
CA ASP A 113 7.79 -14.38 12.56
C ASP A 113 6.63 -14.13 13.53
N VAL A 114 5.38 -14.08 13.04
CA VAL A 114 4.18 -13.92 13.88
C VAL A 114 3.82 -15.20 14.65
N LEU A 115 4.27 -16.36 14.19
CA LEU A 115 4.04 -17.67 14.82
C LEU A 115 5.18 -18.12 15.75
N ALA A 116 6.27 -17.36 15.83
CA ALA A 116 7.44 -17.60 16.68
C ALA A 116 7.36 -16.81 18.00
#